data_AF-A0A0V8RYD0-F1
#
_entry.id   AF-A0A0V8RYD0-F1
#
_cell.length_a   1.000
_cell.length_b   1.000
_cell.length_c   1.000
_cell.angle_alpha   90.00
_cell.angle_beta   90.00
_cell.angle_gamma   90.00
#
_symmetry.space_group_name_H-M   'P 1'
#
loop_
_entity.id
_entity.type
_entity.pdbx_description
1 polymer ?
#
loop_
_entity_poly.entity_id
_entity_poly.type
_entity_poly.pdbx_seq_one_letter_code
_entity_poly.pdbx_strand_id
1 'polypeptide(L)'
;MSDNNIPTPEATAPAPVTVATKAPKSKGLSIYNRVALVLLLVLVIATTTLFTFAVQKTKAEKDMKDEIQTIKEQTAALAAPAWCEQVTPDNVDKVDELYSKYDRMSSEAQESVKKECKDRVDAVQLLKFQDAEDAFKVDSTCELDDAQTTLHCTADVSPASDTVKTKLEAFQTTDLTFEILFDDSMFVVGTPDHVTENVTTATMTKGEKVSLEFTTPYDPSWGAHYKVKVTKYFPHA
;
A
#
# COMPACT_ATOMS: atom_id res chain seq x y z
N MET A 1 30.30 71.63 -20.82
CA MET A 1 29.92 70.22 -21.04
C MET A 1 30.88 69.68 -22.08
N SER A 2 31.89 68.94 -21.63
CA SER A 2 32.92 68.36 -22.49
C SER A 2 33.36 67.04 -21.87
N ASP A 3 32.98 65.94 -22.51
CA ASP A 3 33.41 64.59 -22.19
C ASP A 3 34.79 64.33 -22.78
N ASN A 4 35.70 63.86 -21.93
CA ASN A 4 37.02 63.36 -22.29
C ASN A 4 36.95 61.84 -22.50
N ASN A 5 37.62 61.36 -23.54
CA ASN A 5 37.83 59.94 -23.79
C ASN A 5 39.27 59.68 -24.23
N ILE A 6 39.71 58.42 -24.10
CA ILE A 6 41.01 57.76 -24.42
C ILE A 6 41.85 57.42 -23.15
N PRO A 7 42.54 56.25 -23.01
CA PRO A 7 42.81 55.12 -23.96
C PRO A 7 42.58 53.66 -23.44
N THR A 8 42.69 52.70 -24.38
CA THR A 8 42.86 51.22 -24.32
C THR A 8 44.09 50.74 -23.51
N PRO A 9 44.21 49.45 -23.04
CA PRO A 9 44.71 48.31 -23.84
C PRO A 9 44.14 46.89 -23.51
N GLU A 10 44.40 45.90 -24.37
CA GLU A 10 44.07 44.46 -24.27
C GLU A 10 44.86 43.70 -23.16
N ALA A 11 44.28 42.62 -22.60
CA ALA A 11 44.83 41.25 -22.60
C ALA A 11 44.16 40.28 -21.58
N THR A 12 44.09 38.99 -21.99
CA THR A 12 44.12 37.75 -21.18
C THR A 12 42.79 37.10 -20.76
N ALA A 13 42.57 35.89 -21.29
CA ALA A 13 41.53 34.95 -20.87
C ALA A 13 41.82 34.32 -19.49
N PRO A 14 40.78 33.99 -18.69
CA PRO A 14 40.89 33.00 -17.64
C PRO A 14 40.10 31.72 -17.99
N ALA A 15 40.71 30.57 -17.72
CA ALA A 15 40.07 29.25 -17.77
C ALA A 15 38.89 29.16 -16.76
N PRO A 16 37.80 28.43 -17.06
CA PRO A 16 36.74 28.24 -16.09
C PRO A 16 37.18 27.24 -15.02
N VAL A 17 37.18 27.72 -13.79
CA VAL A 17 37.38 26.99 -12.54
C VAL A 17 36.24 26.00 -12.34
N THR A 18 36.56 24.73 -12.12
CA THR A 18 35.63 23.71 -11.62
C THR A 18 35.11 24.09 -10.25
N VAL A 19 33.80 24.32 -10.12
CA VAL A 19 33.11 24.45 -8.82
C VAL A 19 32.19 23.25 -8.63
N ALA A 20 32.57 22.37 -7.70
CA ALA A 20 31.72 21.30 -7.20
C ALA A 20 30.46 21.89 -6.56
N THR A 21 29.31 21.73 -7.21
CA THR A 21 28.01 22.12 -6.64
C THR A 21 27.42 20.93 -5.89
N LYS A 22 27.30 21.07 -4.56
CA LYS A 22 26.59 20.14 -3.69
C LYS A 22 25.15 19.94 -4.18
N ALA A 23 24.70 18.69 -4.26
CA ALA A 23 23.32 18.34 -4.55
C ALA A 23 22.35 18.94 -3.50
N PRO A 24 21.27 19.62 -3.89
CA PRO A 24 20.27 20.09 -2.94
C PRO A 24 19.39 18.90 -2.49
N LYS A 25 19.20 18.81 -1.17
CA LYS A 25 18.33 17.86 -0.47
C LYS A 25 16.90 17.89 -1.04
N SER A 26 16.36 16.70 -1.29
CA SER A 26 14.99 16.49 -1.75
C SER A 26 13.96 17.05 -0.76
N LYS A 27 13.18 18.02 -1.21
CA LYS A 27 11.91 18.40 -0.58
C LYS A 27 10.82 17.54 -1.20
N GLY A 28 10.05 16.84 -0.36
CA GLY A 28 8.97 15.96 -0.76
C GLY A 28 8.00 16.66 -1.72
N LEU A 29 7.64 15.97 -2.80
CA LEU A 29 6.67 16.43 -3.77
C LEU A 29 5.30 16.56 -3.08
N SER A 30 4.81 17.78 -2.94
CA SER A 30 3.47 18.10 -2.41
C SER A 30 2.40 17.29 -3.15
N ILE A 31 1.40 16.81 -2.42
CA ILE A 31 0.28 15.96 -2.87
C ILE A 31 -0.42 16.53 -4.13
N TYR A 32 -0.43 17.85 -4.28
CA TYR A 32 -0.96 18.52 -5.48
C TYR A 32 -0.22 18.16 -6.77
N ASN A 33 1.09 17.87 -6.69
CA ASN A 33 1.87 17.44 -7.84
C ASN A 33 1.58 15.98 -8.23
N ARG A 34 1.09 15.15 -7.29
CA ARG A 34 0.65 13.77 -7.60
C ARG A 34 -0.68 13.76 -8.35
N VAL A 35 -1.64 14.61 -7.95
CA VAL A 35 -2.94 14.73 -8.63
C VAL A 35 -2.81 15.35 -10.03
N ALA A 36 -1.91 16.33 -10.21
CA ALA A 36 -1.61 16.88 -11.53
C ALA A 36 -1.00 15.84 -12.48
N LEU A 37 -0.19 14.92 -11.96
CA LEU A 37 0.39 13.80 -12.71
C LEU A 37 -0.69 12.79 -13.15
N VAL A 38 -1.66 12.51 -12.26
CA VAL A 38 -2.82 11.65 -12.56
C VAL A 38 -3.68 12.25 -13.67
N LEU A 39 -3.92 13.57 -13.66
CA LEU A 39 -4.70 14.25 -14.71
C LEU A 39 -3.97 14.29 -16.07
N LEU A 40 -2.65 14.46 -16.07
CA LEU A 40 -1.85 14.39 -17.31
C LEU A 40 -1.86 12.98 -17.93
N LEU A 41 -1.87 11.93 -17.12
CA LEU A 41 -1.99 10.55 -17.59
C LEU A 41 -3.35 10.27 -18.26
N VAL A 42 -4.45 10.84 -17.77
CA VAL A 42 -5.77 10.73 -18.42
C VAL A 42 -5.80 11.44 -19.78
N LEU A 43 -5.09 12.57 -19.91
CA LEU A 43 -5.00 13.32 -21.17
C LEU A 43 -4.16 12.61 -22.24
N VAL A 44 -3.13 11.85 -21.86
CA VAL A 44 -2.32 11.05 -22.81
C VAL A 44 -3.09 9.86 -23.38
N ILE A 45 -4.13 9.37 -22.69
CA ILE A 45 -5.01 8.28 -23.15
C ILE A 45 -5.97 8.75 -24.26
N ALA A 46 -6.22 10.05 -24.41
CA ALA A 46 -7.27 10.59 -25.29
C ALA A 46 -6.86 10.80 -26.76
N THR A 47 -5.59 10.65 -27.14
CA THR A 47 -5.13 10.92 -28.52
C THR A 47 -4.76 9.65 -29.27
N THR A 48 -5.75 8.84 -29.64
CA THR A 48 -5.59 7.80 -30.67
C THR A 48 -6.74 7.82 -31.65
N THR A 49 -6.80 8.87 -32.48
CA THR A 49 -7.47 8.76 -33.78
C THR A 49 -6.65 9.48 -34.83
N LEU A 50 -6.12 8.72 -35.78
CA LEU A 50 -6.27 8.94 -37.23
C LEU A 50 -5.14 8.22 -37.96
N PHE A 51 -5.40 7.03 -38.52
CA PHE A 51 -4.67 6.57 -39.70
C PHE A 51 -5.59 5.75 -40.62
N THR A 52 -6.16 6.44 -41.61
CA THR A 52 -6.73 5.83 -42.82
C THR A 52 -5.67 5.86 -43.91
N PHE A 53 -4.93 4.76 -44.11
CA PHE A 53 -4.34 4.45 -45.42
C PHE A 53 -4.35 2.94 -45.65
N ALA A 54 -5.32 2.51 -46.45
CA ALA A 54 -5.42 1.16 -46.96
C ALA A 54 -4.39 0.96 -48.09
N VAL A 55 -3.65 -0.15 -48.05
CA VAL A 55 -3.23 -1.03 -49.17
C VAL A 55 -1.85 -1.69 -48.97
N GLN A 56 -1.01 -1.33 -47.99
CA GLN A 56 0.19 -2.13 -47.61
C GLN A 56 -0.09 -3.18 -46.51
N LYS A 57 -1.25 -3.83 -46.58
CA LYS A 57 -1.99 -4.36 -45.43
C LYS A 57 -1.46 -5.61 -44.69
N THR A 58 -0.41 -6.31 -45.11
CA THR A 58 0.02 -7.54 -44.38
C THR A 58 1.31 -7.36 -43.58
N LYS A 59 2.30 -6.66 -44.13
CA LYS A 59 3.56 -6.41 -43.41
C LYS A 59 3.45 -5.20 -42.48
N ALA A 60 2.83 -4.11 -42.95
CA ALA A 60 2.57 -2.95 -42.11
C ALA A 60 1.56 -3.26 -40.99
N GLU A 61 0.61 -4.17 -41.19
CA GLU A 61 -0.33 -4.56 -40.14
C GLU A 61 0.33 -5.47 -39.10
N LYS A 62 1.33 -6.28 -39.50
CA LYS A 62 2.15 -7.05 -38.56
C LYS A 62 3.12 -6.15 -37.79
N ASP A 63 3.86 -5.30 -38.48
CA ASP A 63 4.79 -4.34 -37.84
C ASP A 63 4.04 -3.38 -36.92
N MET A 64 2.86 -2.88 -37.32
CA MET A 64 2.05 -2.02 -36.47
C MET A 64 1.43 -2.78 -35.28
N LYS A 65 1.10 -4.08 -35.42
CA LYS A 65 0.69 -4.91 -34.28
C LYS A 65 1.84 -5.15 -33.31
N ASP A 66 3.03 -5.43 -33.83
CA ASP A 66 4.24 -5.64 -33.03
C ASP A 66 4.65 -4.34 -32.31
N GLU A 67 4.53 -3.18 -32.95
CA GLU A 67 4.70 -1.86 -32.33
C GLU A 67 3.62 -1.56 -31.27
N ILE A 68 2.35 -1.82 -31.55
CA ILE A 68 1.26 -1.67 -30.56
C ILE A 68 1.50 -2.57 -29.36
N GLN A 69 1.94 -3.81 -29.58
CA GLN A 69 2.25 -4.75 -28.51
C GLN A 69 3.43 -4.25 -27.68
N THR A 70 4.49 -3.77 -28.33
CA THR A 70 5.65 -3.16 -27.66
C THR A 70 5.24 -1.94 -26.82
N ILE A 71 4.38 -1.06 -27.33
CA ILE A 71 3.87 0.11 -26.60
C ILE A 71 3.03 -0.32 -25.39
N LYS A 72 2.19 -1.35 -25.54
CA LYS A 72 1.41 -1.91 -24.43
C LYS A 72 2.33 -2.47 -23.34
N GLU A 73 3.34 -3.24 -23.71
CA GLU A 73 4.33 -3.80 -22.80
C GLU A 73 5.13 -2.70 -22.08
N GLN A 74 5.54 -1.65 -22.80
CA GLN A 74 6.21 -0.51 -22.20
C GLN A 74 5.29 0.21 -21.20
N THR A 75 4.05 0.49 -21.59
CA THR A 75 3.07 1.16 -20.72
C THR A 75 2.79 0.33 -19.46
N ALA A 76 2.63 -0.98 -19.62
CA ALA A 76 2.48 -1.95 -18.54
C ALA A 76 3.68 -1.93 -17.57
N ALA A 77 4.90 -1.98 -18.10
CA ALA A 77 6.13 -1.92 -17.32
C ALA A 77 6.27 -0.59 -16.56
N LEU A 78 5.83 0.52 -17.14
CA LEU A 78 5.83 1.84 -16.49
C LEU A 78 4.77 1.95 -15.38
N ALA A 79 3.63 1.27 -15.51
CA ALA A 79 2.56 1.28 -14.53
C ALA A 79 2.79 0.31 -13.36
N ALA A 80 3.62 -0.73 -13.55
CA ALA A 80 3.83 -1.78 -12.56
C ALA A 80 4.39 -1.27 -11.22
N PRO A 81 5.50 -0.50 -11.18
CA PRO A 81 6.01 0.05 -9.92
C PRO A 81 4.99 0.91 -9.18
N ALA A 82 4.21 1.71 -9.92
CA ALA A 82 3.20 2.59 -9.34
C ALA A 82 2.03 1.81 -8.72
N TRP A 83 1.66 0.63 -9.25
CA TRP A 83 0.70 -0.24 -8.59
C TRP A 83 1.32 -0.88 -7.34
N CYS A 84 2.54 -1.40 -7.46
CA CYS A 84 3.27 -2.02 -6.36
C CYS A 84 3.36 -1.09 -5.13
N GLU A 85 3.77 0.16 -5.34
CA GLU A 85 3.92 1.18 -4.28
C GLU A 85 2.63 1.48 -3.49
N GLN A 86 1.45 1.19 -4.07
CA GLN A 86 0.17 1.41 -3.38
C GLN A 86 -0.17 0.30 -2.40
N VAL A 87 0.39 -0.90 -2.56
CA VAL A 87 0.17 -2.02 -1.64
C VAL A 87 1.04 -1.81 -0.40
N THR A 88 0.44 -1.26 0.64
CA THR A 88 1.07 -0.95 1.93
C THR A 88 0.10 -1.26 3.08
N PRO A 89 0.59 -1.42 4.33
CA PRO A 89 -0.27 -1.61 5.50
C PRO A 89 -1.34 -0.52 5.65
N ASP A 90 -0.99 0.73 5.33
CA ASP A 90 -1.91 1.88 5.43
C ASP A 90 -3.05 1.88 4.39
N ASN A 91 -2.99 1.01 3.37
CA ASN A 91 -3.99 0.93 2.31
C ASN A 91 -4.78 -0.39 2.33
N VAL A 92 -4.79 -1.12 3.47
CA VAL A 92 -5.58 -2.35 3.63
C VAL A 92 -7.08 -2.11 3.39
N ASP A 93 -7.59 -0.93 3.76
CA ASP A 93 -8.97 -0.50 3.48
C ASP A 93 -9.29 -0.36 1.98
N LYS A 94 -8.28 -0.25 1.13
CA LYS A 94 -8.41 -0.10 -0.33
C LYS A 94 -8.11 -1.38 -1.09
N VAL A 95 -7.99 -2.53 -0.41
CA VAL A 95 -7.68 -3.83 -1.04
C VAL A 95 -8.65 -4.16 -2.18
N ASP A 96 -9.94 -3.84 -2.03
CA ASP A 96 -10.94 -4.04 -3.08
C ASP A 96 -10.65 -3.24 -4.36
N GLU A 97 -10.24 -1.99 -4.20
CA GLU A 97 -9.84 -1.13 -5.31
C GLU A 97 -8.54 -1.62 -5.95
N LEU A 98 -7.54 -1.96 -5.12
CA LEU A 98 -6.23 -2.44 -5.57
C LEU A 98 -6.35 -3.76 -6.34
N TYR A 99 -7.14 -4.69 -5.83
CA TYR A 99 -7.46 -5.95 -6.48
C TYR A 99 -8.21 -5.71 -7.79
N SER A 100 -9.27 -4.89 -7.78
CA SER A 100 -10.04 -4.59 -8.99
C SER A 100 -9.21 -3.91 -10.08
N LYS A 101 -8.31 -3.01 -9.68
CA LYS A 101 -7.39 -2.33 -10.60
C LYS A 101 -6.43 -3.32 -11.24
N TYR A 102 -5.90 -4.27 -10.45
CA TYR A 102 -5.03 -5.34 -10.93
C TYR A 102 -5.76 -6.33 -11.84
N ASP A 103 -6.93 -6.81 -11.44
CA ASP A 103 -7.73 -7.81 -12.16
C ASP A 103 -8.18 -7.30 -13.55
N ARG A 104 -8.46 -6.00 -13.67
CA ARG A 104 -8.83 -5.36 -14.94
C ARG A 104 -7.65 -5.02 -15.86
N MET A 105 -6.41 -5.19 -15.42
CA MET A 105 -5.24 -5.01 -16.28
C MET A 105 -5.22 -6.06 -17.39
N SER A 106 -4.54 -5.76 -18.51
CA SER A 106 -4.24 -6.82 -19.49
C SER A 106 -3.30 -7.86 -18.88
N SER A 107 -3.26 -9.06 -19.46
CA SER A 107 -2.38 -10.14 -19.00
C SER A 107 -0.91 -9.71 -18.93
N GLU A 108 -0.43 -8.94 -19.91
CA GLU A 108 0.94 -8.44 -19.95
C GLU A 108 1.23 -7.45 -18.82
N ALA A 109 0.25 -6.62 -18.47
CA ALA A 109 0.35 -5.70 -17.33
C ALA A 109 0.31 -6.43 -15.99
N GLN A 110 -0.56 -7.44 -15.84
CA GLN A 110 -0.56 -8.30 -14.66
C GLN A 110 0.77 -9.04 -14.49
N GLU A 111 1.35 -9.55 -15.58
CA GLU A 111 2.65 -10.22 -15.57
C GLU A 111 3.78 -9.25 -15.21
N SER A 112 3.77 -8.04 -15.77
CA SER A 112 4.73 -6.99 -15.44
C SER A 112 4.69 -6.64 -13.95
N VAL A 113 3.49 -6.49 -13.38
CA VAL A 113 3.31 -6.26 -11.93
C VAL A 113 3.78 -7.46 -11.10
N LYS A 114 3.43 -8.70 -11.48
CA LYS A 114 3.91 -9.91 -10.77
C LYS A 114 5.43 -10.00 -10.80
N LYS A 115 6.06 -9.65 -11.91
CA LYS A 115 7.52 -9.65 -12.05
C LYS A 115 8.18 -8.60 -11.17
N GLU A 116 7.55 -7.44 -11.02
CA GLU A 116 8.05 -6.33 -10.20
C GLU A 116 7.85 -6.58 -8.70
N CYS A 117 6.67 -7.04 -8.29
CA CYS A 117 6.31 -7.16 -6.87
C CYS A 117 5.34 -8.32 -6.59
N LYS A 118 5.75 -9.55 -6.93
CA LYS A 118 4.95 -10.77 -6.72
C LYS A 118 4.30 -10.84 -5.34
N ASP A 119 5.07 -10.58 -4.28
CA ASP A 119 4.59 -10.77 -2.92
C ASP A 119 3.49 -9.75 -2.55
N ARG A 120 3.53 -8.54 -3.15
CA ARG A 120 2.46 -7.54 -2.99
C ARG A 120 1.19 -7.95 -3.73
N VAL A 121 1.31 -8.60 -4.89
CA VAL A 121 0.17 -9.21 -5.59
C VAL A 121 -0.46 -10.30 -4.73
N ASP A 122 0.36 -11.20 -4.21
CA ASP A 122 -0.11 -12.31 -3.36
C ASP A 122 -0.77 -11.76 -2.07
N ALA A 123 -0.23 -10.69 -1.48
CA ALA A 123 -0.82 -10.02 -0.31
C ALA A 123 -2.20 -9.43 -0.61
N VAL A 124 -2.36 -8.68 -1.71
CA VAL A 124 -3.67 -8.13 -2.12
C VAL A 124 -4.68 -9.25 -2.38
N GLN A 125 -4.26 -10.34 -3.03
CA GLN A 125 -5.13 -11.49 -3.26
C GLN A 125 -5.55 -12.17 -1.96
N LEU A 126 -4.62 -12.34 -1.01
CA LEU A 126 -4.94 -12.89 0.30
C LEU A 126 -5.96 -12.02 1.02
N LEU A 127 -5.67 -10.71 1.15
CA LEU A 127 -6.53 -9.76 1.85
C LEU A 127 -7.91 -9.64 1.19
N LYS A 128 -8.01 -9.78 -0.14
CA LYS A 128 -9.29 -9.69 -0.86
C LYS A 128 -10.25 -10.83 -0.52
N PHE A 129 -9.72 -12.01 -0.25
CA PHE A 129 -10.50 -13.24 -0.07
C PHE A 129 -10.49 -13.77 1.36
N GLN A 130 -9.84 -13.06 2.27
CA GLN A 130 -9.68 -13.46 3.65
C GLN A 130 -9.77 -12.22 4.54
N ASP A 131 -10.96 -11.95 5.04
CA ASP A 131 -11.16 -10.83 5.97
C ASP A 131 -10.52 -11.13 7.34
N ALA A 132 -10.10 -10.08 8.04
CA ALA A 132 -9.42 -10.19 9.32
C ALA A 132 -10.24 -10.93 10.38
N GLU A 133 -11.57 -10.74 10.36
CA GLU A 133 -12.51 -11.34 11.30
C GLU A 133 -12.52 -12.87 11.25
N ASP A 134 -12.36 -13.45 10.05
CA ASP A 134 -12.37 -14.89 9.82
C ASP A 134 -10.96 -15.48 9.65
N ALA A 135 -9.93 -14.64 9.55
CA ALA A 135 -8.56 -15.07 9.34
C ALA A 135 -7.92 -15.61 10.62
N PHE A 136 -8.31 -15.11 11.79
CA PHE A 136 -7.62 -15.37 13.04
C PHE A 136 -8.56 -15.81 14.16
N LYS A 137 -8.06 -16.70 15.00
CA LYS A 137 -8.64 -17.01 16.32
C LYS A 137 -7.84 -16.28 17.37
N VAL A 138 -8.56 -15.64 18.30
CA VAL A 138 -8.00 -14.90 19.42
C VAL A 138 -8.57 -15.49 20.69
N ASP A 139 -7.71 -16.08 21.51
CA ASP A 139 -8.02 -16.52 22.86
C ASP A 139 -7.49 -15.47 23.83
N SER A 140 -8.36 -14.72 24.51
CA SER A 140 -7.92 -13.61 25.37
C SER A 140 -8.52 -13.65 26.78
N THR A 141 -7.73 -13.19 27.74
CA THR A 141 -8.12 -13.02 29.14
C THR A 141 -7.75 -11.61 29.58
N CYS A 142 -8.71 -10.88 30.16
CA CYS A 142 -8.51 -9.52 30.66
C CYS A 142 -8.91 -9.41 32.13
N GLU A 143 -8.14 -8.65 32.90
CA GLU A 143 -8.35 -8.38 34.31
C GLU A 143 -8.34 -6.87 34.57
N LEU A 144 -9.22 -6.40 35.46
CA LEU A 144 -9.27 -4.99 35.86
C LEU A 144 -8.18 -4.68 36.88
N ASP A 145 -7.66 -3.45 36.80
CA ASP A 145 -6.85 -2.89 37.88
C ASP A 145 -7.67 -2.62 39.16
N ASP A 146 -6.97 -2.36 40.27
CA ASP A 146 -7.60 -2.06 41.56
C ASP A 146 -8.55 -0.84 41.51
N ALA A 147 -8.28 0.09 40.58
CA ALA A 147 -9.08 1.29 40.38
C ALA A 147 -10.33 1.06 39.51
N GLN A 148 -10.45 -0.10 38.85
CA GLN A 148 -11.50 -0.43 37.88
C GLN A 148 -11.59 0.54 36.70
N THR A 149 -10.45 1.08 36.28
CA THR A 149 -10.35 2.05 35.18
C THR A 149 -9.47 1.57 34.03
N THR A 150 -8.73 0.48 34.23
CA THR A 150 -7.81 -0.09 33.23
C THR A 150 -8.02 -1.60 33.14
N LEU A 151 -8.07 -2.12 31.93
CA LEU A 151 -7.99 -3.56 31.64
C LEU A 151 -6.57 -3.94 31.25
N HIS A 152 -6.07 -4.98 31.90
CA HIS A 152 -4.84 -5.68 31.56
C HIS A 152 -5.20 -6.97 30.84
N CYS A 153 -4.86 -7.07 29.56
CA CYS A 153 -5.24 -8.19 28.71
C CYS A 153 -4.02 -8.99 28.27
N THR A 154 -4.19 -10.30 28.25
CA THR A 154 -3.31 -11.26 27.58
C THR A 154 -4.09 -11.90 26.43
N ALA A 155 -3.45 -12.09 25.28
CA ALA A 155 -4.09 -12.71 24.12
C ALA A 155 -3.14 -13.63 23.37
N ASP A 156 -3.68 -14.76 22.96
CA ASP A 156 -3.05 -15.77 22.13
C ASP A 156 -3.74 -15.78 20.76
N VAL A 157 -2.96 -15.58 19.70
CA VAL A 157 -3.49 -15.37 18.36
C VAL A 157 -2.91 -16.41 17.41
N SER A 158 -3.80 -17.06 16.66
CA SER A 158 -3.44 -18.10 15.69
C SER A 158 -4.28 -17.99 14.42
N PRO A 159 -3.82 -18.53 13.27
CA PRO A 159 -4.66 -18.65 12.09
C PRO A 159 -5.94 -19.44 12.41
N ALA A 160 -7.06 -19.03 11.84
CA ALA A 160 -8.35 -19.67 12.11
C ALA A 160 -8.44 -21.10 11.59
N SER A 161 -7.64 -21.45 10.57
CA SER A 161 -7.57 -22.78 9.97
C SER A 161 -6.19 -23.07 9.38
N ASP A 162 -5.90 -24.34 9.13
CA ASP A 162 -4.69 -24.77 8.41
C ASP A 162 -4.59 -24.14 7.02
N THR A 163 -5.72 -23.88 6.36
CA THR A 163 -5.73 -23.19 5.06
C THR A 163 -5.24 -21.75 5.17
N VAL A 164 -5.65 -21.02 6.20
CA VAL A 164 -5.15 -19.67 6.45
C VAL A 164 -3.68 -19.72 6.84
N LYS A 165 -3.30 -20.68 7.69
CA LYS A 165 -1.90 -20.90 8.07
C LYS A 165 -1.00 -21.08 6.84
N THR A 166 -1.33 -22.02 5.95
CA THR A 166 -0.54 -22.27 4.72
C THR A 166 -0.44 -21.04 3.81
N LYS A 167 -1.50 -20.23 3.72
CA LYS A 167 -1.44 -18.97 2.95
C LYS A 167 -0.50 -17.95 3.60
N LEU A 168 -0.51 -17.85 4.93
CA LEU A 168 0.36 -16.94 5.70
C LEU A 168 1.82 -17.41 5.76
N GLU A 169 2.08 -18.71 5.68
CA GLU A 169 3.45 -19.29 5.63
C GLU A 169 4.27 -18.81 4.43
N ALA A 170 3.60 -18.37 3.35
CA ALA A 170 4.26 -17.77 2.19
C ALA A 170 4.92 -16.42 2.49
N PHE A 171 4.57 -15.79 3.62
CA PHE A 171 5.05 -14.49 4.06
C PHE A 171 5.95 -14.64 5.29
N GLN A 172 7.03 -13.86 5.36
CA GLN A 172 7.96 -13.95 6.49
C GLN A 172 7.29 -13.49 7.77
N THR A 173 6.60 -12.34 7.69
CA THR A 173 5.88 -11.77 8.82
C THR A 173 4.49 -11.31 8.41
N THR A 174 3.61 -11.13 9.40
CA THR A 174 2.29 -10.55 9.21
C THR A 174 1.99 -9.66 10.39
N ASP A 175 1.77 -8.39 10.13
CA ASP A 175 1.35 -7.45 11.16
C ASP A 175 -0.14 -7.58 11.40
N LEU A 176 -0.53 -7.55 12.67
CA LEU A 176 -1.89 -7.69 13.15
C LEU A 176 -2.24 -6.45 13.97
N THR A 177 -3.42 -5.90 13.75
CA THR A 177 -3.98 -4.81 14.56
C THR A 177 -5.21 -5.32 15.29
N PHE A 178 -5.30 -5.01 16.58
CA PHE A 178 -6.37 -5.50 17.43
C PHE A 178 -7.31 -4.37 17.86
N GLU A 179 -8.56 -4.75 18.06
CA GLU A 179 -9.56 -3.96 18.78
C GLU A 179 -10.18 -4.81 19.89
N ILE A 180 -10.78 -4.13 20.86
CA ILE A 180 -11.61 -4.75 21.90
C ILE A 180 -13.01 -4.15 21.81
N LEU A 181 -13.99 -5.02 21.87
CA LEU A 181 -15.40 -4.69 21.88
C LEU A 181 -15.95 -4.97 23.27
N PHE A 182 -16.84 -4.12 23.76
CA PHE A 182 -17.54 -4.28 25.03
C PHE A 182 -19.06 -4.31 24.81
N ASP A 183 -19.74 -5.09 25.64
CA ASP A 183 -21.18 -5.28 25.56
C ASP A 183 -21.71 -5.72 26.93
N ASP A 184 -22.93 -5.30 27.28
CA ASP A 184 -23.66 -5.82 28.45
C ASP A 184 -24.14 -7.26 28.25
N SER A 185 -24.27 -7.71 27.00
CA SER A 185 -24.66 -9.07 26.66
C SER A 185 -23.46 -10.02 26.68
N MET A 186 -23.72 -11.25 27.13
CA MET A 186 -22.69 -12.31 27.24
C MET A 186 -22.03 -12.66 25.90
N PHE A 187 -22.70 -12.37 24.79
CA PHE A 187 -22.19 -12.59 23.46
C PHE A 187 -22.18 -11.25 22.72
N VAL A 188 -20.99 -10.73 22.44
CA VAL A 188 -20.83 -9.55 21.57
C VAL A 188 -21.22 -9.93 20.14
N VAL A 189 -22.51 -9.82 19.83
CA VAL A 189 -23.11 -10.19 18.53
C VAL A 189 -23.93 -8.99 18.03
N GLY A 190 -23.54 -8.46 16.87
CA GLY A 190 -24.18 -7.26 16.30
C GLY A 190 -23.38 -6.00 16.59
N THR A 191 -24.06 -4.90 16.89
CA THR A 191 -23.41 -3.62 17.22
C THR A 191 -23.06 -3.61 18.71
N PRO A 192 -21.77 -3.61 19.08
CA PRO A 192 -21.34 -3.55 20.48
C PRO A 192 -21.71 -2.21 21.11
N ASP A 193 -21.79 -2.19 22.44
CA ASP A 193 -22.02 -0.97 23.21
C ASP A 193 -20.82 0.00 23.13
N HIS A 194 -19.61 -0.55 23.11
CA HIS A 194 -18.37 0.23 22.92
C HIS A 194 -17.33 -0.53 22.10
N VAL A 195 -16.54 0.22 21.32
CA VAL A 195 -15.36 -0.30 20.62
C VAL A 195 -14.17 0.58 20.92
N THR A 196 -13.10 -0.03 21.43
CA THR A 196 -11.79 0.61 21.50
C THR A 196 -10.94 0.05 20.37
N GLU A 197 -10.72 0.86 19.33
CA GLU A 197 -9.90 0.48 18.19
C GLU A 197 -8.40 0.62 18.49
N ASN A 198 -7.58 -0.14 17.76
CA ASN A 198 -6.12 -0.03 17.77
C ASN A 198 -5.49 -0.18 19.18
N VAL A 199 -6.03 -1.09 19.99
CA VAL A 199 -5.56 -1.29 21.38
C VAL A 199 -4.14 -1.84 21.43
N THR A 200 -3.73 -2.59 20.43
CA THR A 200 -2.36 -3.10 20.30
C THR A 200 -2.10 -3.62 18.89
N THR A 201 -0.83 -3.96 18.62
CA THR A 201 -0.38 -4.62 17.41
C THR A 201 0.52 -5.80 17.75
N ALA A 202 0.54 -6.82 16.91
CA ALA A 202 1.49 -7.92 17.01
C ALA A 202 2.03 -8.29 15.62
N THR A 203 3.20 -8.92 15.59
CA THR A 203 3.79 -9.45 14.37
C THR A 203 3.87 -10.97 14.47
N MET A 204 3.14 -11.64 13.61
CA MET A 204 3.15 -13.09 13.43
C MET A 204 4.27 -13.47 12.46
N THR A 205 5.00 -14.55 12.73
CA THR A 205 6.05 -15.06 11.82
C THR A 205 5.55 -16.32 11.13
N LYS A 206 5.53 -16.33 9.79
CA LYS A 206 5.11 -17.48 8.97
C LYS A 206 3.81 -18.15 9.41
N GLY A 207 2.81 -17.37 9.81
CA GLY A 207 1.52 -17.93 10.26
C GLY A 207 1.58 -18.68 11.62
N GLU A 208 2.66 -18.59 12.39
CA GLU A 208 2.77 -19.25 13.68
C GLU A 208 2.04 -18.48 14.79
N LYS A 209 1.60 -19.20 15.84
CA LYS A 209 0.92 -18.59 16.98
C LYS A 209 1.79 -17.51 17.64
N VAL A 210 1.18 -16.39 18.02
CA VAL A 210 1.82 -15.29 18.76
C VAL A 210 1.01 -14.96 20.02
N SER A 211 1.73 -14.70 21.12
CA SER A 211 1.15 -14.24 22.39
C SER A 211 1.49 -12.76 22.59
N LEU A 212 0.55 -11.99 23.13
CA LEU A 212 0.71 -10.56 23.37
C LEU A 212 0.04 -10.14 24.67
N GLU A 213 0.54 -9.04 25.23
CA GLU A 213 -0.03 -8.38 26.42
C GLU A 213 -0.27 -6.92 26.10
N PHE A 214 -1.38 -6.36 26.57
CA PHE A 214 -1.69 -4.95 26.38
C PHE A 214 -2.58 -4.42 27.50
N THR A 215 -2.60 -3.09 27.63
CA THR A 215 -3.47 -2.39 28.56
C THR A 215 -4.34 -1.40 27.82
N THR A 216 -5.60 -1.30 28.19
CA THR A 216 -6.54 -0.36 27.58
C THR A 216 -7.43 0.25 28.67
N PRO A 217 -7.87 1.52 28.52
CA PRO A 217 -8.86 2.10 29.44
C PRO A 217 -10.12 1.26 29.51
N TYR A 218 -10.87 1.38 30.60
CA TYR A 218 -12.16 0.75 30.80
C TYR A 218 -13.12 1.68 31.56
N ASP A 219 -14.38 1.70 31.15
CA ASP A 219 -15.48 2.32 31.88
C ASP A 219 -16.58 1.26 32.07
N PRO A 220 -17.11 1.07 33.30
CA PRO A 220 -18.18 0.11 33.55
C PRO A 220 -19.44 0.30 32.71
N SER A 221 -19.68 1.51 32.17
CA SER A 221 -20.80 1.78 31.27
C SER A 221 -20.65 1.18 29.86
N TRP A 222 -19.47 0.64 29.52
CA TRP A 222 -19.22 -0.01 28.23
C TRP A 222 -19.71 -1.46 28.18
N GLY A 223 -20.00 -2.04 29.33
CA GLY A 223 -20.46 -3.41 29.47
C GLY A 223 -19.44 -4.33 30.14
N ALA A 224 -19.95 -5.35 30.82
CA ALA A 224 -19.14 -6.29 31.60
C ALA A 224 -18.50 -7.41 30.77
N HIS A 225 -18.94 -7.61 29.53
CA HIS A 225 -18.40 -8.61 28.62
C HIS A 225 -17.54 -7.96 27.55
N TYR A 226 -16.51 -8.69 27.10
CA TYR A 226 -15.61 -8.20 26.07
C TYR A 226 -15.27 -9.25 25.02
N LYS A 227 -14.83 -8.79 23.85
CA LYS A 227 -14.24 -9.63 22.80
C LYS A 227 -13.03 -8.91 22.21
N VAL A 228 -11.87 -9.56 22.21
CA VAL A 228 -10.68 -9.09 21.48
C VAL A 228 -10.70 -9.72 20.10
N LYS A 229 -10.47 -8.94 19.04
CA LYS A 229 -10.37 -9.47 17.67
C LYS A 229 -9.31 -8.76 16.85
N VAL A 230 -8.86 -9.42 15.78
CA VAL A 230 -8.03 -8.78 14.76
C VAL A 230 -8.95 -7.94 13.86
N THR A 231 -8.68 -6.65 13.78
CA THR A 231 -9.45 -5.71 12.94
C THR A 231 -8.81 -5.54 11.56
N LYS A 232 -7.47 -5.59 11.51
CA LYS A 232 -6.69 -5.47 10.27
C LYS A 232 -5.46 -6.37 10.36
N TYR A 233 -5.00 -6.84 9.21
CA TYR A 233 -3.70 -7.48 9.10
C TYR A 233 -3.02 -7.12 7.78
N PHE A 234 -1.70 -7.22 7.75
CA PHE A 234 -0.93 -7.06 6.52
C PHE A 234 0.24 -8.05 6.47
N PRO A 235 0.28 -8.95 5.47
CA PRO A 235 1.38 -9.89 5.29
C PRO A 235 2.56 -9.23 4.56
N HIS A 236 3.78 -9.44 5.08
CA HIS A 236 5.03 -8.92 4.54
C HIS A 236 5.89 -10.02 3.93
N ALA A 237 6.46 -9.68 2.78
CA ALA A 237 7.42 -10.51 2.05
C ALA A 237 8.78 -10.60 2.73
#